data_AF-U5S0E4-F1
#
_entry.id   AF-U5S0E4-F1
#
_cell.length_a   1.000
_cell.length_b   1.000
_cell.length_c   1.000
_cell.angle_alpha   90.00
_cell.angle_beta   90.00
_cell.angle_gamma   90.00
#
_symmetry.space_group_name_H-M   'P 1'
#
loop_
_entity.id
_entity.type
_entity.pdbx_description
1 polymer ?
#
loop_
_entity_poly.entity_id
_entity_poly.type
_entity_poly.pdbx_seq_one_letter_code
_entity_poly.pdbx_strand_id
1 'polypeptide(L)'
;MMERHDGRDQGQSARVRAIYYGADRVLGAAALSAAELAERTASNYPGYTYRSRALAGSFKRVSQGTSPGWAETKDPAPVKTPEERGEPKWTGTPEEASRMLRAAMRAYGASLVGYTELTQEHRDHVIFSYEKGDSNN
;
A
#
# COMPACT_ATOMS: atom_id res chain seq x y z
N MET A 1 9.45 -4.27 -27.54
CA MET A 1 9.77 -3.75 -26.20
C MET A 1 8.51 -3.93 -25.38
N MET A 2 8.53 -4.68 -24.27
CA MET A 2 7.36 -4.73 -23.40
C MET A 2 7.27 -3.42 -22.62
N GLU A 3 6.06 -2.89 -22.49
CA GLU A 3 5.79 -1.69 -21.71
C GLU A 3 5.46 -2.08 -20.26
N ARG A 4 5.80 -1.22 -19.31
CA ARG A 4 5.48 -1.46 -17.88
C ARG A 4 3.97 -1.52 -17.69
N HIS A 5 3.53 -2.47 -16.87
CA HIS A 5 2.09 -2.66 -16.61
C HIS A 5 1.45 -1.39 -16.00
N ASP A 6 0.26 -1.03 -16.50
CA ASP A 6 -0.55 0.04 -15.94
C ASP A 6 -1.32 -0.48 -14.72
N GLY A 7 -0.95 0.00 -13.52
CA GLY A 7 -1.59 -0.44 -12.28
C GLY A 7 -3.08 -0.10 -12.19
N ARG A 8 -3.60 0.80 -13.03
CA ARG A 8 -5.02 1.16 -13.11
C ARG A 8 -5.88 0.06 -13.75
N ASP A 9 -5.25 -0.87 -14.48
CA ASP A 9 -5.90 -1.99 -15.15
C ASP A 9 -5.98 -3.26 -14.30
N GLN A 10 -5.61 -3.17 -13.01
CA GLN A 10 -5.81 -4.26 -12.05
C GLN A 10 -7.31 -4.55 -11.84
N GLY A 11 -7.68 -5.82 -11.65
CA GLY A 11 -9.07 -6.23 -11.40
C GLY A 11 -9.72 -5.65 -10.13
N GLN A 12 -8.94 -5.02 -9.26
CA GLN A 12 -9.45 -4.28 -8.09
C GLN A 12 -10.01 -2.89 -8.46
N SER A 13 -9.61 -2.34 -9.62
CA SER A 13 -10.08 -1.06 -10.14
C SER A 13 -11.58 -1.10 -10.40
N ALA A 14 -12.30 -0.02 -10.06
CA ALA A 14 -13.73 0.08 -10.34
C ALA A 14 -13.99 0.12 -11.85
N ARG A 15 -13.14 0.81 -12.62
CA ARG A 15 -13.19 0.87 -14.09
C ARG A 15 -13.12 -0.53 -14.70
N VAL A 16 -12.13 -1.33 -14.30
CA VAL A 16 -11.94 -2.70 -14.83
C VAL A 16 -13.13 -3.58 -14.47
N ARG A 17 -13.60 -3.51 -13.22
CA ARG A 17 -14.80 -4.25 -12.80
C ARG A 17 -16.05 -3.82 -13.58
N ALA A 18 -16.19 -2.55 -13.92
CA ALA A 18 -17.33 -2.06 -14.70
C ALA A 18 -17.33 -2.60 -16.13
N ILE A 19 -16.15 -2.82 -16.74
CA ILE A 19 -16.02 -3.46 -18.06
C ILE A 19 -16.60 -4.87 -18.05
N TYR A 20 -16.34 -5.66 -16.99
CA TYR A 20 -16.79 -7.06 -16.93
C TYR A 20 -18.17 -7.27 -16.31
N TYR A 21 -18.52 -6.47 -15.30
CA TYR A 21 -19.74 -6.67 -14.49
C TYR A 21 -20.84 -5.65 -14.78
N GLY A 22 -20.53 -4.60 -15.55
CA GLY A 22 -21.41 -3.44 -15.76
C GLY A 22 -21.24 -2.38 -14.67
N ALA A 23 -21.29 -1.10 -15.06
CA ALA A 23 -21.14 0.04 -14.14
C ALA A 23 -22.20 0.04 -13.03
N ASP A 24 -23.46 -0.23 -13.39
CA ASP A 24 -24.59 -0.24 -12.43
C ASP A 24 -24.40 -1.26 -11.31
N ARG A 25 -23.86 -2.44 -11.65
CA ARG A 25 -23.59 -3.47 -10.65
C ARG A 25 -22.47 -3.06 -9.70
N VAL A 26 -21.41 -2.45 -10.23
CA VAL A 26 -20.26 -1.99 -9.42
C VAL A 26 -20.68 -0.86 -8.49
N LEU A 27 -21.44 0.11 -8.98
CA LEU A 27 -21.96 1.22 -8.17
C LEU A 27 -23.01 0.74 -7.16
N GLY A 28 -23.93 -0.14 -7.57
CA GLY A 28 -24.98 -0.69 -6.72
C GLY A 28 -24.45 -1.59 -5.59
N ALA A 29 -23.39 -2.36 -5.84
CA ALA A 29 -22.78 -3.21 -4.82
C ALA A 29 -22.21 -2.39 -3.64
N ALA A 30 -21.69 -1.19 -3.90
CA ALA A 30 -21.23 -0.29 -2.84
C ALA A 30 -22.38 0.14 -1.92
N ALA A 31 -23.57 0.35 -2.47
CA ALA A 31 -24.76 0.76 -1.71
C ALA A 31 -25.31 -0.36 -0.79
N LEU A 32 -25.10 -1.63 -1.13
CA LEU A 32 -25.58 -2.78 -0.35
C LEU A 32 -24.70 -3.08 0.89
N SER A 33 -23.42 -2.72 0.84
CA SER A 33 -22.45 -3.15 1.86
C SER A 33 -22.78 -2.62 3.26
N ALA A 34 -23.31 -1.40 3.39
CA ALA A 34 -23.59 -0.80 4.69
C ALA A 34 -24.80 -1.45 5.39
N ALA A 35 -25.86 -1.73 4.63
CA ALA A 35 -27.08 -2.38 5.13
C ALA A 35 -26.80 -3.81 5.57
N GLU A 36 -26.12 -4.60 4.73
CA GLU A 36 -25.71 -5.97 5.04
C GLU A 36 -24.83 -6.02 6.31
N LEU A 37 -23.89 -5.08 6.40
CA LEU A 37 -23.01 -4.98 7.57
C LEU A 37 -23.80 -4.65 8.84
N ALA A 38 -24.79 -3.76 8.77
CA ALA A 38 -25.65 -3.41 9.90
C ALA A 38 -26.48 -4.63 10.35
N GLU A 39 -27.14 -5.31 9.41
CA GLU A 39 -27.96 -6.50 9.68
C GLU A 39 -27.14 -7.63 10.32
N ARG A 40 -25.99 -7.98 9.72
CA ARG A 40 -25.10 -9.04 10.25
C ARG A 40 -24.56 -8.73 11.64
N THR A 41 -24.40 -7.45 11.95
CA THR A 41 -23.95 -7.02 13.28
C THR A 41 -25.07 -7.08 14.30
N ALA A 42 -26.27 -6.63 13.92
CA ALA A 42 -27.46 -6.70 14.77
C ALA A 42 -27.83 -8.16 15.10
N SER A 43 -27.69 -9.06 14.13
CA SER A 43 -27.92 -10.51 14.30
C SER A 43 -26.76 -11.26 14.97
N ASN A 44 -25.66 -10.59 15.31
CA ASN A 44 -24.45 -11.19 15.88
C ASN A 44 -23.92 -12.37 15.03
N TYR A 45 -24.03 -12.24 13.70
CA TYR A 45 -23.64 -13.28 12.77
C TYR A 45 -22.15 -13.67 12.95
N PRO A 46 -21.79 -14.97 12.87
CA PRO A 46 -20.40 -15.40 13.02
C PRO A 46 -19.43 -14.61 12.12
N GLY A 47 -18.41 -14.00 12.74
CA GLY A 47 -17.46 -13.11 12.05
C GLY A 47 -17.84 -11.63 12.01
N TYR A 48 -19.10 -11.28 12.32
CA TYR A 48 -19.61 -9.90 12.35
C TYR A 48 -19.93 -9.41 13.77
N THR A 49 -19.61 -10.21 14.79
CA THR A 49 -19.72 -9.83 16.21
C THR A 49 -18.90 -8.57 16.51
N TYR A 50 -19.28 -7.82 17.55
CA TYR A 50 -18.52 -6.63 17.98
C TYR A 50 -17.04 -6.94 18.25
N ARG A 51 -16.74 -8.10 18.85
CA ARG A 51 -15.36 -8.55 19.11
C ARG A 51 -14.59 -8.78 17.81
N SER A 52 -15.16 -9.53 16.86
CA SER A 52 -14.54 -9.81 15.56
C SER A 52 -14.31 -8.53 14.77
N ARG A 53 -15.28 -7.61 14.81
CA ARG A 53 -15.19 -6.31 14.13
C ARG A 53 -14.17 -5.38 14.77
N ALA A 54 -14.10 -5.33 16.10
CA ALA A 54 -13.08 -4.54 16.80
C ALA A 54 -11.67 -5.03 16.46
N LEU A 55 -11.47 -6.34 16.47
CA LEU A 55 -10.20 -6.94 16.06
C LEU A 55 -9.88 -6.66 14.59
N ALA A 56 -10.83 -6.82 13.67
CA ALA A 56 -10.60 -6.49 12.26
C ALA A 56 -10.29 -4.98 12.07
N GLY A 57 -10.95 -4.11 12.84
CA GLY A 57 -10.74 -2.67 12.81
C GLY A 57 -9.39 -2.22 13.36
N SER A 58 -8.75 -3.00 14.24
CA SER A 58 -7.42 -2.66 14.78
C SER A 58 -6.29 -2.83 13.75
N PHE A 59 -6.52 -3.61 12.69
CA PHE A 59 -5.56 -3.80 11.58
C PHE A 59 -5.76 -2.79 10.44
N LYS A 60 -6.50 -1.70 10.66
CA LYS A 60 -6.73 -0.70 9.61
C LYS A 60 -5.41 -0.17 9.07
N ARG A 61 -5.35 -0.07 7.75
CA ARG A 61 -4.23 0.53 7.03
C ARG A 61 -4.03 1.97 7.51
N VAL A 62 -2.76 2.40 7.57
CA VAL A 62 -2.41 3.82 7.65
C VAL A 62 -3.18 4.54 6.53
N SER A 63 -3.89 5.62 6.87
CA SER A 63 -4.66 6.40 5.89
C SER A 63 -3.74 6.84 4.76
N GLN A 64 -4.20 6.81 3.51
CA GLN A 64 -3.38 7.30 2.39
C GLN A 64 -2.97 8.77 2.57
N GLY A 65 -3.76 9.58 3.29
CA GLY A 65 -3.40 10.95 3.63
C GLY A 65 -2.29 11.08 4.71
N THR A 66 -1.96 9.99 5.39
CA THR A 66 -0.87 9.92 6.40
C THR A 66 0.27 8.99 5.96
N SER A 67 0.12 8.30 4.83
CA SER A 67 1.18 7.47 4.26
C SER A 67 2.17 8.39 3.55
N PRO A 68 3.46 8.35 3.91
CA PRO A 68 4.44 9.15 3.23
C PRO A 68 4.53 8.76 1.76
N GLY A 69 4.16 9.70 0.89
CA GLY A 69 4.44 9.59 -0.53
C GLY A 69 5.91 9.93 -0.81
N TRP A 70 6.31 9.78 -2.07
CA TRP A 70 7.59 10.33 -2.54
C TRP A 70 7.58 11.87 -2.58
N ALA A 71 6.40 12.48 -2.56
CA ALA A 71 6.23 13.90 -2.29
C ALA A 71 6.38 14.14 -0.79
N GLU A 72 7.22 15.11 -0.42
CA GLU A 72 7.51 15.51 0.97
C GLU A 72 6.24 15.50 1.84
N THR A 73 6.22 14.62 2.83
CA THR A 73 5.19 14.65 3.87
C THR A 73 5.29 15.95 4.63
N LYS A 74 4.22 16.74 4.60
CA LYS A 74 4.14 18.00 5.34
C LYS A 74 3.87 17.78 6.84
N ASP A 75 3.40 16.59 7.23
CA ASP A 75 3.07 16.24 8.62
C ASP A 75 3.18 14.72 8.86
N PRO A 76 3.99 14.24 9.83
CA PRO A 76 4.93 15.02 10.63
C PRO A 76 6.02 15.65 9.76
N ALA A 77 6.56 16.79 10.20
CA ALA A 77 7.66 17.47 9.52
C ALA A 77 8.82 16.49 9.27
N PRO A 78 9.43 16.50 8.08
CA PRO A 78 10.52 15.59 7.76
C PRO A 78 11.69 15.83 8.72
N VAL A 79 12.38 14.75 9.08
CA VAL A 79 13.65 14.86 9.82
C VAL A 79 14.71 15.49 8.93
N LYS A 80 15.62 16.27 9.53
CA LYS A 80 16.72 16.89 8.78
C LYS A 80 17.52 15.84 8.02
N THR A 81 17.91 16.09 6.77
CA THR A 81 18.80 15.19 6.02
C THR A 81 20.23 15.21 6.60
N PRO A 82 21.09 14.22 6.30
CA PRO A 82 22.50 14.29 6.68
C PRO A 82 23.18 15.59 6.21
N GLU A 83 22.89 16.04 4.98
CA GLU A 83 23.43 17.28 4.42
C GLU A 83 22.97 18.51 5.22
N GLU A 84 21.69 18.57 5.64
CA GLU A 84 21.15 19.65 6.48
C GLU A 84 21.73 19.65 7.91
N ARG A 85 22.26 18.52 8.37
CA ARG A 85 22.99 18.41 9.64
C ARG A 85 24.49 18.68 9.49
N GLY A 86 24.99 18.89 8.28
CA GLY A 86 26.41 19.08 8.00
C GLY A 86 27.24 17.79 8.13
N GLU A 87 26.59 16.63 8.06
CA GLU A 87 27.23 15.33 8.15
C GLU A 87 27.75 14.90 6.77
N PRO A 88 28.93 14.25 6.69
CA PRO A 88 29.36 13.65 5.44
C PRO A 88 28.41 12.51 5.05
N LYS A 89 28.17 12.35 3.75
CA LYS A 89 27.43 11.20 3.23
C LYS A 89 28.12 9.91 3.64
N TRP A 90 27.36 8.97 4.22
CA TRP A 90 27.90 7.66 4.59
C TRP A 90 28.43 6.92 3.36
N THR A 91 29.63 6.35 3.49
CA THR A 91 30.28 5.51 2.47
C THR A 91 30.67 4.18 3.11
N GLY A 92 30.26 3.07 2.50
CA GLY A 92 30.68 1.73 2.90
C GLY A 92 30.44 0.72 1.79
N THR A 93 30.79 -0.53 2.02
CA THR A 93 30.60 -1.58 1.01
C THR A 93 29.13 -2.00 0.92
N PRO A 94 28.70 -2.65 -0.18
CA PRO A 94 27.35 -3.21 -0.29
C PRO A 94 26.99 -4.17 0.86
N GLU A 95 27.97 -4.91 1.39
CA GLU A 95 27.79 -5.85 2.51
C GLU A 95 27.58 -5.13 3.84
N GLU A 96 28.21 -3.97 4.03
CA GLU A 96 28.00 -3.13 5.21
C GLU A 96 26.64 -2.44 5.13
N ALA A 97 26.30 -1.89 3.95
CA ALA A 97 25.01 -1.26 3.71
C ALA A 97 23.84 -2.24 3.92
N SER A 98 23.94 -3.46 3.38
CA SER A 98 22.89 -4.48 3.52
C SER A 98 22.69 -4.95 4.97
N ARG A 99 23.77 -5.01 5.77
CA ARG A 99 23.69 -5.30 7.21
C ARG A 99 23.00 -4.17 7.97
N MET A 100 23.38 -2.93 7.71
CA MET A 100 22.76 -1.75 8.33
C MET A 100 21.27 -1.65 7.98
N LEU A 101 20.92 -1.78 6.71
CA LEU A 101 19.53 -1.77 6.24
C LEU A 101 18.72 -2.93 6.85
N ARG A 102 19.31 -4.12 6.97
CA ARG A 102 18.62 -5.27 7.57
C ARG A 102 18.30 -5.00 9.02
N ALA A 103 19.25 -4.44 9.78
CA ALA A 103 19.04 -4.08 11.17
C ALA A 103 17.92 -3.04 11.31
N ALA A 104 17.93 -1.98 10.49
CA ALA A 104 16.89 -0.96 10.48
C ALA A 104 15.50 -1.55 10.16
N MET A 105 15.39 -2.35 9.10
CA MET A 105 14.12 -2.98 8.71
C MET A 105 13.57 -3.92 9.79
N ARG A 106 14.45 -4.66 10.48
CA ARG A 106 14.05 -5.52 11.61
C ARG A 106 13.56 -4.70 12.80
N ALA A 107 14.23 -3.58 13.11
CA ALA A 107 13.79 -2.65 14.14
C ALA A 107 12.40 -2.06 13.81
N TYR A 108 12.09 -1.86 12.53
CA TYR A 108 10.77 -1.41 12.06
C TYR A 108 9.73 -2.55 11.90
N GLY A 109 10.03 -3.76 12.35
CA GLY A 109 9.07 -4.87 12.41
C GLY A 109 9.03 -5.78 11.18
N ALA A 110 9.94 -5.63 10.21
CA ALA A 110 10.01 -6.54 9.08
C ALA A 110 10.35 -7.97 9.55
N SER A 111 9.54 -8.97 9.19
CA SER A 111 9.78 -10.38 9.57
C SER A 111 10.87 -11.03 8.71
N LEU A 112 10.92 -10.68 7.42
CA LEU A 112 11.86 -11.17 6.41
C LEU A 112 12.42 -9.97 5.65
N VAL A 113 13.73 -10.00 5.38
CA VAL A 113 14.43 -8.95 4.62
C VAL A 113 15.34 -9.64 3.62
N GLY A 114 15.18 -9.30 2.35
CA GLY A 114 15.98 -9.78 1.23
C GLY A 114 16.29 -8.64 0.28
N TYR A 115 17.37 -8.79 -0.47
CA TYR A 115 17.82 -7.82 -1.45
C TYR A 115 18.03 -8.51 -2.79
N THR A 116 17.69 -7.82 -3.86
CA THR A 116 17.94 -8.27 -5.22
C THR A 116 18.25 -7.07 -6.09
N GLU A 117 18.95 -7.29 -7.19
CA GLU A 117 19.20 -6.24 -8.17
C GLU A 117 17.88 -5.88 -8.89
N LEU A 118 17.67 -4.59 -9.14
CA LEU A 118 16.53 -4.12 -9.92
C LEU A 118 16.83 -4.26 -11.42
N THR A 119 16.54 -5.44 -11.97
CA THR A 119 16.68 -5.78 -13.39
C THR A 119 15.62 -5.12 -14.27
N GLN A 120 15.81 -5.19 -15.58
CA GLN A 120 14.79 -4.73 -16.54
C GLN A 120 13.50 -5.56 -16.45
N GLU A 121 13.61 -6.87 -16.23
CA GLU A 121 12.45 -7.74 -16.02
C GLU A 121 11.59 -7.28 -14.84
N HIS A 122 12.21 -6.90 -13.72
CA HIS A 122 11.49 -6.33 -12.59
C HIS A 122 10.81 -5.00 -12.94
N ARG A 123 11.46 -4.15 -13.74
CA ARG A 123 10.88 -2.87 -14.17
C ARG A 123 9.67 -3.05 -15.08
N ASP A 124 9.68 -4.07 -15.92
CA ASP A 124 8.62 -4.33 -16.89
C ASP A 124 7.42 -5.06 -16.25
N HIS A 125 7.67 -5.93 -15.26
CA HIS A 125 6.64 -6.82 -14.70
C HIS A 125 6.20 -6.52 -13.27
N VAL A 126 7.04 -5.86 -12.45
CA VAL A 126 6.76 -5.64 -11.02
C VAL A 126 6.47 -4.18 -10.71
N ILE A 127 7.13 -3.25 -11.41
CA ILE A 127 6.98 -1.82 -11.18
C ILE A 127 5.94 -1.24 -12.14
N PHE A 128 4.84 -0.69 -11.61
CA PHE A 128 3.79 -0.11 -12.43
C PHE A 128 4.20 1.24 -13.06
N SER A 129 3.62 1.54 -14.23
CA SER A 129 3.73 2.86 -14.88
C SER A 129 2.84 3.91 -14.21
N TYR A 130 1.68 3.50 -13.70
CA TYR A 130 0.75 4.31 -12.91
C TYR A 130 0.29 3.52 -11.68
N GLU A 131 0.05 4.20 -10.56
CA GLU A 131 -0.47 3.53 -9.38
C GLU A 131 -1.96 3.21 -9.56
N LYS A 132 -2.41 2.09 -8.96
CA LYS A 132 -3.84 1.75 -8.94
C LYS A 132 -4.69 2.87 -8.34
N GLY A 133 -4.15 3.62 -7.36
CA GLY A 133 -4.85 4.74 -6.72
C GLY A 133 -5.34 5.79 -7.71
N ASP A 134 -4.60 5.99 -8.80
CA ASP A 134 -4.90 6.96 -9.86
C ASP A 134 -6.09 6.53 -10.74
N SER A 135 -6.62 5.32 -10.57
CA SER A 135 -7.80 4.84 -11.31
C SER A 135 -9.14 5.41 -10.81
N ASN A 136 -9.13 6.08 -9.65
CA ASN A 136 -10.32 6.69 -9.04
C ASN A 136 -10.44 8.19 -9.33
N ASN A 137 -9.48 8.79 -10.04
CA ASN A 137 -9.48 10.19 -10.47
C ASN A 137 -9.92 10.33 -11.92
#